data_AF-A0A6L7IK06-F1
#
_entry.id   AF-A0A6L7IK06-F1
#
_cell.length_a   1.000
_cell.length_b   1.000
_cell.length_c   1.000
_cell.angle_alpha   90.00
_cell.angle_beta   90.00
_cell.angle_gamma   90.00
#
_symmetry.space_group_name_H-M   'P 1'
#
loop_
_entity.id
_entity.type
_entity.pdbx_description
1 polymer ?
#
loop_
_entity_poly.entity_id
_entity_poly.type
_entity_poly.pdbx_seq_one_letter_code
_entity_poly.pdbx_strand_id
1 'polypeptide(L)'
;MKKLFPIAALAFSSLFIFSCDNGNDEVAVVDNTVYAQVKDVTGTFSSSNGYKLTQGLSISNTTVVLVYRNVGASNNPIWQLIPKTFYLDDNLAFPANRELDYNFDFTTGDVEIRTEANFDQATQMTNVETSSFLVNQTFRIVLIPGIAGKTSNPVNHDDYNAVIKYYNINDSNVTKTKLN
;
A
#
# COMPACT_ATOMS: atom_id res chain seq x y z
N MET A 1 -26.70 86.45 -35.03
CA MET A 1 -25.66 85.49 -34.59
C MET A 1 -26.34 84.38 -33.79
N LYS A 2 -26.16 83.13 -34.23
CA LYS A 2 -26.97 81.97 -33.83
C LYS A 2 -26.72 81.59 -32.36
N LYS A 3 -27.80 81.43 -31.60
CA LYS A 3 -27.83 80.87 -30.24
C LYS A 3 -28.36 79.45 -30.32
N LEU A 4 -27.53 78.47 -29.99
CA LEU A 4 -27.94 77.08 -29.73
C LEU A 4 -27.07 76.55 -28.57
N PHE A 5 -27.60 76.64 -27.36
CA PHE A 5 -27.24 75.75 -26.26
C PHE A 5 -27.99 74.43 -26.46
N PRO A 6 -27.34 73.29 -26.22
CA PRO A 6 -28.01 72.33 -25.35
C PRO A 6 -27.09 71.46 -24.47
N ILE A 7 -27.69 71.05 -23.35
CA ILE A 7 -27.47 69.79 -22.61
C ILE A 7 -26.30 69.76 -21.62
N ALA A 8 -26.67 70.11 -20.39
CA ALA A 8 -26.23 69.40 -19.20
C ALA A 8 -26.74 67.95 -19.25
N ALA A 9 -25.81 67.00 -19.16
CA ALA A 9 -26.10 65.65 -18.71
C ALA A 9 -24.91 65.17 -17.87
N LEU A 10 -25.13 65.17 -16.55
CA LEU A 10 -24.31 64.49 -15.57
C LEU A 10 -24.10 63.02 -15.95
N ALA A 11 -22.84 62.59 -15.96
CA ALA A 11 -22.49 61.22 -15.61
C ALA A 11 -21.07 61.20 -15.04
N PHE A 12 -20.98 61.59 -13.77
CA PHE A 12 -19.99 61.00 -12.88
C PHE A 12 -20.23 59.48 -12.88
N SER A 13 -19.33 58.72 -13.49
CA SER A 13 -19.18 57.30 -13.16
C SER A 13 -17.71 57.04 -12.88
N SER A 14 -17.45 57.10 -11.58
CA SER A 14 -16.50 56.30 -10.83
C SER A 14 -15.75 55.21 -11.59
N LEU A 15 -14.43 55.28 -11.44
CA LEU A 15 -13.52 54.17 -11.13
C LEU A 15 -14.18 52.79 -11.07
N PHE A 16 -13.76 51.90 -11.97
CA PHE A 16 -13.40 50.54 -11.60
C PHE A 16 -12.12 50.19 -12.35
N ILE A 17 -11.00 50.32 -11.64
CA ILE A 17 -9.73 49.75 -12.03
C ILE A 17 -9.93 48.24 -11.90
N PHE A 18 -9.92 47.52 -13.02
CA PHE A 18 -9.78 46.08 -13.01
C PHE A 18 -8.37 45.74 -12.51
N SER A 19 -8.23 45.61 -11.19
CA SER A 19 -7.18 44.78 -10.62
C SER A 19 -7.66 43.36 -10.83
N CYS A 20 -7.07 42.65 -11.79
CA CYS A 20 -7.01 41.19 -11.69
C CYS A 20 -6.14 40.91 -10.46
N ASP A 21 -6.81 40.85 -9.30
CA ASP A 21 -6.33 40.03 -8.21
C ASP A 21 -6.21 38.61 -8.81
N ASN A 22 -5.00 38.20 -9.15
CA ASN A 22 -4.68 36.78 -9.25
C ASN A 22 -4.68 36.26 -7.80
N GLY A 23 -5.89 36.28 -7.24
CA GLY A 23 -6.21 35.73 -5.95
C GLY A 23 -5.92 34.26 -6.06
N ASN A 24 -5.06 33.83 -5.14
CA ASN A 24 -4.82 32.44 -4.83
C ASN A 24 -4.32 31.62 -6.03
N ASP A 25 -3.00 31.65 -6.22
CA ASP A 25 -2.27 30.38 -6.19
C ASP A 25 -2.50 29.74 -4.80
N GLU A 26 -3.75 29.35 -4.52
CA GLU A 26 -3.99 28.13 -3.80
C GLU A 26 -3.40 27.09 -4.74
N VAL A 27 -2.11 26.79 -4.53
CA VAL A 27 -1.67 25.41 -4.61
C VAL A 27 -2.80 24.66 -3.94
N ALA A 28 -3.64 24.01 -4.75
CA ALA A 28 -4.59 23.07 -4.20
C ALA A 28 -3.73 22.25 -3.27
N VAL A 29 -3.95 22.42 -1.96
CA VAL A 29 -3.48 21.45 -1.01
C VAL A 29 -4.28 20.25 -1.47
N VAL A 30 -3.67 19.46 -2.36
CA VAL A 30 -4.10 18.11 -2.63
C VAL A 30 -4.14 17.56 -1.24
N ASP A 31 -5.36 17.41 -0.76
CA ASP A 31 -5.62 16.82 0.51
C ASP A 31 -5.03 15.42 0.39
N ASN A 32 -3.79 15.29 0.85
CA ASN A 32 -2.99 14.09 0.78
C ASN A 32 -3.50 13.10 1.85
N THR A 33 -4.79 13.18 2.21
CA THR A 33 -5.53 12.23 3.04
C THR A 33 -5.64 10.85 2.39
N VAL A 34 -5.04 10.64 1.21
CA VAL A 34 -4.47 9.33 0.87
C VAL A 34 -3.24 9.09 1.76
N TYR A 35 -3.48 8.99 3.07
CA TYR A 35 -2.52 8.43 4.01
C TYR A 35 -2.04 7.12 3.40
N ALA A 36 -0.73 6.95 3.30
CA ALA A 36 -0.18 5.65 2.98
C ALA A 36 -0.86 4.61 3.89
N GLN A 37 -1.59 3.69 3.28
CA GLN A 37 -2.46 2.79 4.04
C GLN A 37 -1.66 1.57 4.40
N VAL A 38 -1.62 1.26 5.69
CA VAL A 38 -1.16 -0.03 6.19
C VAL A 38 -2.37 -0.87 6.54
N LYS A 39 -2.37 -2.13 6.09
CA LYS A 39 -3.41 -3.09 6.46
C LYS A 39 -2.78 -4.43 6.79
N ASP A 40 -3.17 -4.99 7.91
CA ASP A 40 -2.78 -6.32 8.33
C ASP A 40 -3.85 -7.32 7.89
N VAL A 41 -3.42 -8.38 7.23
CA VAL A 41 -4.28 -9.49 6.82
C VAL A 41 -3.76 -10.78 7.43
N THR A 42 -4.64 -11.57 8.02
CA THR A 42 -4.31 -12.86 8.59
C THR A 42 -5.15 -13.95 7.92
N GLY A 43 -4.51 -15.05 7.54
CA GLY A 43 -5.19 -16.19 6.96
C GLY A 43 -4.35 -17.46 6.99
N THR A 44 -4.99 -18.56 6.62
CA THR A 44 -4.38 -19.87 6.48
C THR A 44 -4.36 -20.26 5.01
N PHE A 45 -3.19 -20.66 4.51
CA PHE A 45 -3.02 -21.25 3.19
C PHE A 45 -3.38 -22.74 3.23
N SER A 46 -4.17 -23.20 2.26
CA SER A 46 -4.61 -24.59 2.17
C SER A 46 -4.94 -24.97 0.73
N SER A 47 -5.12 -26.26 0.48
CA SER A 47 -5.63 -26.72 -0.80
C SER A 47 -7.03 -26.15 -1.12
N SER A 48 -7.85 -25.83 -0.11
CA SER A 48 -9.21 -25.30 -0.32
C SER A 48 -9.24 -23.87 -0.85
N ASN A 49 -8.20 -23.06 -0.60
CA ASN A 49 -8.05 -21.73 -1.20
C ASN A 49 -6.97 -21.68 -2.28
N GLY A 50 -6.49 -22.84 -2.74
CA GLY A 50 -5.43 -22.91 -3.74
C GLY A 50 -4.13 -22.24 -3.28
N TYR A 51 -3.87 -22.22 -1.96
CA TYR A 51 -2.71 -21.56 -1.35
C TYR A 51 -2.64 -20.06 -1.65
N LYS A 52 -3.81 -19.40 -1.70
CA LYS A 52 -3.95 -17.96 -1.95
C LYS A 52 -4.77 -17.27 -0.86
N LEU A 53 -4.39 -16.05 -0.55
CA LEU A 53 -5.07 -15.13 0.35
C LEU A 53 -5.27 -13.80 -0.38
N THR A 54 -6.52 -13.50 -0.73
CA THR A 54 -6.86 -12.28 -1.49
C THR A 54 -7.53 -11.27 -0.57
N GLN A 55 -6.98 -10.06 -0.54
CA GLN A 55 -7.56 -8.92 0.19
C GLN A 55 -8.01 -7.86 -0.82
N GLY A 56 -9.32 -7.66 -0.93
CA GLY A 56 -9.88 -6.56 -1.72
C GLY A 56 -9.46 -5.19 -1.19
N LEU A 57 -8.88 -4.37 -2.05
CA LEU A 57 -8.38 -3.02 -1.77
C LEU A 57 -8.52 -2.13 -3.00
N SER A 58 -8.97 -0.89 -2.80
CA SER A 58 -8.94 0.11 -3.87
C SER A 58 -7.52 0.69 -3.96
N ILE A 59 -6.79 0.33 -5.01
CA ILE A 59 -5.40 0.73 -5.23
C ILE A 59 -5.34 1.65 -6.45
N SER A 60 -4.75 2.83 -6.27
CA SER A 60 -4.50 3.77 -7.38
C SER A 60 -3.38 3.26 -8.29
N ASN A 61 -3.47 3.55 -9.58
CA ASN A 61 -2.43 3.20 -10.57
C ASN A 61 -1.05 3.82 -10.28
N THR A 62 -1.01 4.87 -9.46
CA THR A 62 0.23 5.53 -9.05
C THR A 62 0.79 5.00 -7.73
N THR A 63 0.14 4.01 -7.11
CA THR A 63 0.52 3.48 -5.81
C THR A 63 1.55 2.36 -5.96
N VAL A 64 2.60 2.42 -5.15
CA VAL A 64 3.52 1.30 -4.93
C VAL A 64 2.96 0.44 -3.81
N VAL A 65 2.95 -0.88 -4.02
CA VAL A 65 2.49 -1.87 -3.05
C VAL A 65 3.68 -2.65 -2.54
N LEU A 66 3.87 -2.67 -1.21
CA LEU A 66 4.82 -3.55 -0.54
C LEU A 66 4.04 -4.50 0.36
N VAL A 67 4.50 -5.75 0.45
CA VAL A 67 3.91 -6.76 1.34
C VAL A 67 4.99 -7.34 2.22
N TYR A 68 4.74 -7.34 3.52
CA TYR A 68 5.62 -7.93 4.53
C TYR A 68 4.92 -9.08 5.22
N ARG A 69 5.63 -10.18 5.47
CA ARG A 69 5.18 -11.27 6.33
C ARG A 69 5.64 -11.03 7.77
N ASN A 70 4.76 -11.26 8.75
CA ASN A 70 5.16 -11.28 10.15
C ASN A 70 5.89 -12.60 10.45
N VAL A 71 7.17 -12.51 10.81
CA VAL A 71 7.99 -13.64 11.27
C VAL A 71 8.27 -13.61 12.77
N GLY A 72 7.73 -12.59 13.46
CA GLY A 72 7.83 -12.42 14.91
C GLY A 72 6.58 -12.91 15.65
N ALA A 73 6.51 -12.56 16.94
CA ALA A 73 5.32 -12.83 17.75
C ALA A 73 4.20 -11.82 17.43
N SER A 74 2.94 -12.18 17.69
CA SER A 74 1.79 -11.30 17.41
C SER A 74 1.82 -9.96 18.15
N ASN A 75 2.45 -9.91 19.33
CA ASN A 75 2.64 -8.71 20.15
C ASN A 75 3.97 -7.99 19.91
N ASN A 76 4.87 -8.60 19.14
CA ASN A 76 6.15 -8.02 18.75
C ASN A 76 6.46 -8.46 17.29
N PRO A 77 5.71 -7.90 16.32
CA PRO A 77 5.82 -8.34 14.94
C PRO A 77 7.18 -7.97 14.36
N ILE A 78 7.72 -8.87 13.54
CA ILE A 78 8.95 -8.65 12.77
C ILE A 78 8.56 -8.78 11.30
N TRP A 79 8.71 -7.70 10.54
CA TRP A 79 8.23 -7.62 9.17
C TRP A 79 9.33 -8.00 8.18
N GLN A 80 9.12 -9.07 7.44
CA GLN A 80 10.00 -9.53 6.37
C GLN A 80 9.36 -9.25 5.02
N LEU A 81 10.02 -8.49 4.16
CA LEU A 81 9.55 -8.24 2.80
C LEU A 81 9.41 -9.56 2.01
N ILE A 82 8.35 -9.69 1.23
CA ILE A 82 8.17 -10.75 0.22
C ILE A 82 8.21 -10.13 -1.19
N PRO A 83 8.68 -10.84 -2.24
CA PRO A 83 8.85 -12.29 -2.33
C PRO A 83 10.01 -12.86 -1.50
N LYS A 84 9.85 -14.11 -1.05
CA LYS A 84 10.86 -14.83 -0.27
C LYS A 84 10.75 -16.34 -0.50
N THR A 85 11.86 -16.97 -0.86
CA THR A 85 12.01 -18.43 -0.92
C THR A 85 12.53 -18.98 0.41
N PHE A 86 11.91 -20.06 0.87
CA PHE A 86 12.32 -20.84 2.02
C PHE A 86 12.76 -22.24 1.57
N TYR A 87 13.94 -22.65 2.01
CA TYR A 87 14.44 -24.01 1.82
C TYR A 87 14.07 -24.80 3.07
N LEU A 88 13.22 -25.81 2.91
CA LEU A 88 12.77 -26.65 4.02
C LEU A 88 13.80 -27.75 4.28
N ASP A 89 13.95 -28.11 5.55
CA ASP A 89 14.86 -29.18 5.96
C ASP A 89 14.50 -30.51 5.27
N ASP A 90 15.53 -31.30 4.99
CA ASP A 90 15.35 -32.63 4.41
C ASP A 90 14.53 -33.52 5.36
N ASN A 91 13.61 -34.27 4.77
CA ASN A 91 12.79 -35.25 5.46
C ASN A 91 12.76 -36.54 4.65
N LEU A 92 13.06 -37.67 5.30
CA LEU A 92 13.13 -38.98 4.64
C LEU A 92 11.82 -39.43 3.99
N ALA A 93 10.69 -38.86 4.40
CA ALA A 93 9.37 -39.17 3.84
C ALA A 93 8.99 -38.28 2.63
N PHE A 94 9.76 -37.22 2.34
CA PHE A 94 9.42 -36.21 1.34
C PHE A 94 10.53 -36.07 0.28
N PRO A 95 10.27 -35.38 -0.84
CA PRO A 95 11.30 -35.06 -1.81
C PRO A 95 12.45 -34.26 -1.16
N ALA A 96 13.67 -34.42 -1.68
CA ALA A 96 14.82 -33.60 -1.28
C ALA A 96 14.74 -32.21 -1.92
N ASN A 97 15.44 -31.23 -1.34
CA ASN A 97 15.52 -29.85 -1.83
C ASN A 97 14.14 -29.17 -1.96
N ARG A 98 13.32 -29.28 -0.91
CA ARG A 98 11.99 -28.66 -0.88
C ARG A 98 12.11 -27.14 -0.77
N GLU A 99 11.46 -26.45 -1.69
CA GLU A 99 11.41 -24.99 -1.75
C GLU A 99 9.95 -24.53 -1.60
N LEU A 100 9.74 -23.54 -0.74
CA LEU A 100 8.46 -22.87 -0.52
C LEU A 100 8.63 -21.37 -0.71
N ASP A 101 7.94 -20.82 -1.69
CA ASP A 101 7.94 -19.40 -2.02
C ASP A 101 6.73 -18.71 -1.41
N TYR A 102 6.94 -17.53 -0.83
CA TYR A 102 5.89 -16.52 -0.71
C TYR A 102 6.04 -15.52 -1.83
N ASN A 103 4.93 -15.23 -2.51
CA ASN A 103 4.86 -14.20 -3.52
C ASN A 103 3.56 -13.42 -3.40
N PHE A 104 3.48 -12.28 -4.07
CA PHE A 104 2.26 -11.53 -4.17
C PHE A 104 2.14 -10.85 -5.53
N ASP A 105 0.91 -10.60 -5.93
CA ASP A 105 0.57 -9.67 -6.99
C ASP A 105 -0.56 -8.75 -6.52
N PHE A 106 -0.86 -7.74 -7.31
CA PHE A 106 -1.92 -6.79 -7.01
C PHE A 106 -2.54 -6.24 -8.28
N THR A 107 -3.83 -5.90 -8.18
CA THR A 107 -4.56 -5.14 -9.19
C THR A 107 -5.01 -3.81 -8.59
N THR A 108 -5.80 -3.03 -9.32
CA THR A 108 -6.48 -1.85 -8.74
C THR A 108 -7.55 -2.24 -7.71
N GLY A 109 -7.93 -3.52 -7.61
CA GLY A 109 -9.01 -4.01 -6.76
C GLY A 109 -8.59 -4.96 -5.64
N ASP A 110 -7.36 -5.47 -5.64
CA ASP A 110 -6.89 -6.45 -4.66
C ASP A 110 -5.37 -6.53 -4.53
N VAL A 111 -4.96 -7.19 -3.45
CA VAL A 111 -3.64 -7.82 -3.31
C VAL A 111 -3.88 -9.31 -3.08
N GLU A 112 -3.26 -10.16 -3.88
CA GLU A 112 -3.23 -11.61 -3.67
C GLU A 112 -1.86 -12.01 -3.15
N ILE A 113 -1.82 -12.68 -2.01
CA ILE A 113 -0.62 -13.27 -1.42
C ILE A 113 -0.74 -14.78 -1.56
N ARG A 114 0.33 -15.45 -1.98
CA ARG A 114 0.28 -16.87 -2.32
C ARG A 114 1.54 -17.62 -1.93
N THR A 115 1.39 -18.91 -1.66
CA THR A 115 2.52 -19.84 -1.52
C THR A 115 2.63 -20.78 -2.71
N GLU A 116 3.83 -20.91 -3.25
CA GLU A 116 4.17 -21.87 -4.31
C GLU A 116 5.27 -22.80 -3.81
N ALA A 117 5.27 -24.04 -4.30
CA ALA A 117 6.26 -25.01 -3.87
C ALA A 117 6.62 -25.96 -5.01
N ASN A 118 7.84 -26.51 -4.95
CA ASN A 118 8.26 -27.61 -5.84
C ASN A 118 7.81 -29.00 -5.34
N PHE A 119 6.91 -29.04 -4.34
CA PHE A 119 6.36 -30.25 -3.72
C PHE A 119 4.87 -30.06 -3.39
N ASP A 120 4.18 -31.14 -3.02
CA ASP A 120 2.76 -31.09 -2.61
C ASP A 120 2.61 -30.56 -1.18
N GLN A 121 2.23 -29.29 -1.05
CA GLN A 121 2.01 -28.61 0.24
C GLN A 121 0.93 -29.27 1.12
N ALA A 122 0.03 -30.08 0.57
CA ALA A 122 -1.02 -30.75 1.35
C ALA A 122 -0.53 -32.05 2.01
N THR A 123 0.41 -32.74 1.38
CA THR A 123 0.80 -34.10 1.79
C THR A 123 2.30 -34.23 2.13
N GLN A 124 3.12 -33.27 1.73
CA GLN A 124 4.58 -33.32 1.85
C GLN A 124 5.14 -32.19 2.74
N MET A 125 4.40 -31.85 3.80
CA MET A 125 4.85 -30.95 4.88
C MET A 125 4.69 -31.62 6.24
N THR A 126 5.63 -31.38 7.14
CA THR A 126 5.47 -31.76 8.56
C THR A 126 4.44 -30.86 9.24
N ASN A 127 3.89 -31.30 10.37
CA ASN A 127 2.98 -30.46 11.17
C ASN A 127 3.65 -29.16 11.64
N VAL A 128 4.96 -29.18 11.89
CA VAL A 128 5.74 -28.00 12.29
C VAL A 128 5.83 -27.02 11.12
N GLU A 129 6.21 -27.50 9.94
CA GLU A 129 6.28 -26.68 8.72
C GLU A 129 4.91 -26.08 8.38
N THR A 130 3.85 -26.89 8.40
CA THR A 130 2.48 -26.42 8.14
C THR A 130 2.07 -25.33 9.12
N SER A 131 2.34 -25.51 10.41
CA SER A 131 2.06 -24.50 11.43
C SER A 131 2.86 -23.21 11.21
N SER A 132 4.14 -23.34 10.86
CA SER A 132 5.05 -22.20 10.67
C SER A 132 4.78 -21.42 9.40
N PHE A 133 4.40 -22.09 8.30
CA PHE A 133 4.34 -21.47 6.99
C PHE A 133 2.91 -21.29 6.44
N LEU A 134 1.98 -22.17 6.78
CA LEU A 134 0.65 -22.14 6.16
C LEU A 134 -0.43 -21.60 7.09
N VAL A 135 -0.34 -21.87 8.39
CA VAL A 135 -1.42 -21.59 9.35
C VAL A 135 -1.30 -20.20 9.96
N ASN A 136 -2.41 -19.45 10.01
CA ASN A 136 -2.54 -18.14 10.68
C ASN A 136 -1.42 -17.14 10.34
N GLN A 137 -0.99 -17.13 9.09
CA GLN A 137 0.04 -16.24 8.59
C GLN A 137 -0.49 -14.82 8.56
N THR A 138 0.28 -13.86 9.08
CA THR A 138 -0.07 -12.45 9.07
C THR A 138 0.84 -11.68 8.14
N PHE A 139 0.23 -10.85 7.30
CA PHE A 139 0.93 -9.99 6.36
C PHE A 139 0.52 -8.54 6.58
N ARG A 140 1.45 -7.62 6.35
CA ARG A 140 1.23 -6.19 6.32
C ARG A 140 1.39 -5.69 4.89
N ILE A 141 0.29 -5.19 4.34
CA ILE A 141 0.24 -4.53 3.04
C ILE A 141 0.47 -3.04 3.29
N VAL A 142 1.43 -2.45 2.58
CA VAL A 142 1.77 -1.03 2.64
C VAL A 142 1.51 -0.41 1.28
N LEU A 143 0.57 0.53 1.22
CA LEU A 143 0.23 1.30 0.03
C LEU A 143 0.94 2.66 0.09
N ILE A 144 1.88 2.90 -0.81
CA ILE A 144 2.64 4.14 -0.89
C ILE A 144 2.16 4.93 -2.11
N PRO A 145 1.46 6.05 -1.95
CA PRO A 145 1.06 6.89 -3.08
C PRO A 145 2.27 7.44 -3.82
N GLY A 146 2.30 7.40 -5.15
CA GLY A 146 3.45 7.81 -5.98
C GLY A 146 3.89 9.29 -5.90
N ILE A 147 3.22 10.11 -5.10
CA ILE A 147 3.64 11.48 -4.78
C ILE A 147 4.46 11.53 -3.48
N ALA A 148 4.44 10.48 -2.66
CA ALA A 148 5.15 10.42 -1.39
C ALA A 148 6.66 10.25 -1.61
N GLY A 149 7.49 11.12 -1.00
CA GLY A 149 8.91 10.86 -0.81
C GLY A 149 9.83 11.10 -2.01
N LYS A 150 9.63 12.17 -2.80
CA LYS A 150 10.64 12.65 -3.77
C LYS A 150 11.84 13.26 -3.03
N THR A 151 12.74 12.41 -2.52
CA THR A 151 14.05 12.85 -2.03
C THR A 151 15.16 12.12 -2.80
N SER A 152 16.36 12.70 -2.83
CA SER A 152 17.51 12.20 -3.60
C SER A 152 18.09 10.87 -3.09
N ASN A 153 17.63 10.38 -1.93
CA ASN A 153 18.17 9.17 -1.29
C ASN A 153 17.15 8.03 -1.37
N PRO A 154 17.49 6.89 -1.98
CA PRO A 154 16.60 5.74 -2.01
C PRO A 154 16.40 5.16 -0.60
N VAL A 155 15.18 4.78 -0.28
CA VAL A 155 14.85 4.06 0.96
C VAL A 155 15.08 2.57 0.78
N ASN A 156 15.58 1.90 1.82
CA ASN A 156 15.66 0.44 1.86
C ASN A 156 14.28 -0.16 2.13
N HIS A 157 13.67 -0.81 1.13
CA HIS A 157 12.35 -1.44 1.27
C HIS A 157 12.38 -2.76 2.05
N ASP A 158 13.56 -3.35 2.29
CA ASP A 158 13.66 -4.56 3.13
C ASP A 158 13.44 -4.24 4.61
N ASP A 159 13.71 -2.98 5.02
CA ASP A 159 13.50 -2.50 6.38
C ASP A 159 12.15 -1.76 6.45
N TYR A 160 11.15 -2.45 6.97
CA TYR A 160 9.83 -1.90 7.23
C TYR A 160 9.87 -0.56 7.99
N ASN A 161 10.72 -0.45 9.03
CA ASN A 161 10.77 0.76 9.84
C ASN A 161 11.37 1.93 9.05
N ALA A 162 12.33 1.66 8.16
CA ALA A 162 12.86 2.66 7.24
C ALA A 162 11.76 3.15 6.27
N VAL A 163 10.91 2.26 5.75
CA VAL A 163 9.79 2.61 4.87
C VAL A 163 8.76 3.49 5.58
N ILE A 164 8.28 3.07 6.76
CA ILE A 164 7.28 3.84 7.53
C ILE A 164 7.81 5.25 7.84
N LYS A 165 9.07 5.34 8.28
CA LYS A 165 9.72 6.62 8.58
C LYS A 165 9.90 7.49 7.34
N TYR A 166 10.38 6.92 6.23
CA TYR A 166 10.69 7.67 5.01
C TYR A 166 9.44 8.28 4.38
N TYR A 167 8.34 7.52 4.33
CA TYR A 167 7.08 7.97 3.74
C TYR A 167 6.11 8.60 4.76
N ASN A 168 6.55 8.81 6.01
CA ASN A 168 5.74 9.36 7.11
C ASN A 168 4.39 8.64 7.27
N ILE A 169 4.44 7.31 7.23
CA ILE A 169 3.26 6.45 7.35
C ILE A 169 2.91 6.32 8.84
N ASN A 170 1.62 6.45 9.19
CA ASN A 170 1.17 6.19 10.54
C ASN A 170 0.69 4.74 10.66
N ASP A 171 1.47 3.91 11.37
CA ASP A 171 1.15 2.51 11.64
C ASP A 171 0.80 2.22 13.11
N SER A 172 0.48 3.26 13.89
CA SER A 172 0.08 3.10 15.29
C SER A 172 -1.24 2.34 15.48
N ASN A 173 -2.12 2.39 14.48
CA ASN A 173 -3.47 1.79 14.52
C ASN A 173 -3.79 1.08 13.19
N VAL A 174 -3.05 0.01 12.89
CA VAL A 174 -3.25 -0.76 11.65
C VAL A 174 -4.57 -1.54 11.68
N THR A 175 -5.36 -1.42 10.60
CA THR A 175 -6.58 -2.21 10.43
C THR A 175 -6.23 -3.67 10.22
N LYS A 176 -6.86 -4.58 10.98
CA LYS A 176 -6.64 -6.02 10.91
C LYS A 176 -7.84 -6.71 10.26
N THR A 177 -7.59 -7.63 9.33
CA THR A 177 -8.64 -8.43 8.67
C THR A 177 -8.27 -9.90 8.69
N LYS A 178 -9.21 -10.76 9.11
CA LYS A 178 -9.07 -12.22 9.02
C LYS A 178 -9.79 -12.72 7.77
N LEU A 179 -9.08 -13.44 6.90
CA LEU A 179 -9.59 -13.85 5.59
C LEU A 179 -10.30 -15.21 5.61
N ASN A 180 -9.87 -16.13 6.48
CA ASN A 180 -10.47 -17.45 6.70
C ASN A 180 -10.17 -18.00 8.11
#